data_AF-A0A3D4PEJ7-F1
#
_entry.id   AF-A0A3D4PEJ7-F1
#
_cell.length_a   1.000
_cell.length_b   1.000
_cell.length_c   1.000
_cell.angle_alpha   90.00
_cell.angle_beta   90.00
_cell.angle_gamma   90.00
#
_symmetry.space_group_name_H-M   'P 1'
#
loop_
_entity.id
_entity.type
_entity.pdbx_description
1 polymer ?
#
loop_
_entity_poly.entity_id
_entity_poly.type
_entity_poly.pdbx_seq_one_letter_code
_entity_poly.pdbx_strand_id
1 'polypeptide(L)'
;MATPSYKIVPDQEELDAIERDLKFYPSTNKDPKVLTPEQIEHYNREGYIHPISIFSAGEIGEIRSYFDELLERVIAEGGDSYSISSAHLKHGKVWDMLHDQRIVDCVSDILGQNVVGWGSHFFCKMPHDGKTVAWHQDSSYWPLTPTKALTVWLAIDDVDAENGPMKFISGSHHVGHLTYRPSSSHEHNVLNQTIDNPEQYGDVIENHLQAGQISMHSDLLLHGSDANDSDRRRCALTLRYAAADVKAHLGWNGKGVLVCGEDKSGHWANNPRPEN
;
A
#
# COMPACT_ATOMS: atom_id res chain seq x y z
N MET A 1 -16.15 -4.72 23.95
CA MET A 1 -15.70 -5.90 23.19
C MET A 1 -14.20 -5.74 23.01
N ALA A 2 -13.40 -6.78 23.25
CA ALA A 2 -11.96 -6.69 23.07
C ALA A 2 -11.67 -6.39 21.59
N THR A 3 -10.89 -5.34 21.32
CA THR A 3 -10.40 -5.06 19.96
C THR A 3 -9.63 -6.29 19.50
N PRO A 4 -10.00 -6.93 18.37
CA PRO A 4 -9.26 -8.08 17.88
C PRO A 4 -7.79 -7.67 17.70
N SER A 5 -6.88 -8.39 18.36
CA SER A 5 -5.45 -8.22 18.18
C SER A 5 -5.03 -9.05 16.97
N TYR A 6 -4.61 -8.36 15.90
CA TYR A 6 -3.96 -8.99 14.76
C TYR A 6 -2.50 -8.56 14.74
N LYS A 7 -1.59 -9.48 14.39
CA LYS A 7 -0.20 -9.13 14.14
C LYS A 7 -0.11 -8.24 12.90
N ILE A 8 0.75 -7.21 12.96
CA ILE A 8 1.01 -6.31 11.82
C ILE A 8 1.70 -7.08 10.70
N VAL A 9 2.63 -7.98 11.05
CA VAL A 9 3.26 -8.96 10.17
C VAL A 9 3.06 -10.33 10.82
N PRO A 10 2.35 -11.28 10.17
CA PRO A 10 2.19 -12.63 10.69
C PRO A 10 3.52 -13.41 10.69
N ASP A 11 3.59 -14.49 11.47
CA ASP A 11 4.78 -15.35 11.45
C ASP A 11 4.81 -16.14 10.13
N GLN A 12 6.02 -16.46 9.65
CA GLN A 12 6.18 -17.18 8.38
C GLN A 12 5.46 -18.53 8.39
N GLU A 13 5.57 -19.28 9.49
CA GLU A 13 4.91 -20.57 9.66
C GLU A 13 3.38 -20.45 9.60
N GLU A 14 2.81 -19.36 10.11
CA GLU A 14 1.37 -19.08 10.01
C GLU A 14 0.95 -18.79 8.57
N LEU A 15 1.79 -18.10 7.79
CA LEU A 15 1.54 -17.80 6.38
C LEU A 15 1.70 -19.02 5.47
N ASP A 16 2.69 -19.86 5.74
CA ASP A 16 2.97 -21.09 4.98
C ASP A 16 1.90 -22.16 5.21
N ALA A 17 1.20 -22.11 6.35
CA ALA A 17 0.06 -22.99 6.65
C ALA A 17 -1.22 -22.63 5.87
N ILE A 18 -1.25 -21.49 5.17
CA ILE A 18 -2.39 -21.05 4.36
C ILE A 18 -2.12 -21.41 2.90
N GLU A 19 -3.04 -22.14 2.28
CA GLU A 19 -3.03 -22.35 0.83
C GLU A 19 -3.39 -21.03 0.12
N ARG A 20 -2.40 -20.35 -0.45
CA ARG A 20 -2.55 -19.05 -1.11
C ARG A 20 -2.32 -19.15 -2.61
N ASP A 21 -3.22 -18.55 -3.40
CA ASP A 21 -3.10 -18.40 -4.85
C ASP A 21 -2.35 -17.09 -5.16
N LEU A 22 -1.02 -17.21 -5.23
CA LEU A 22 -0.09 -16.09 -5.37
C LEU A 22 0.40 -15.95 -6.82
N LYS A 23 -0.49 -15.52 -7.72
CA LYS A 23 -0.20 -15.24 -9.12
C LYS A 23 -0.91 -13.96 -9.56
N PHE A 24 -0.36 -13.27 -10.55
CA PHE A 24 -0.98 -12.06 -11.04
C PHE A 24 -2.33 -12.32 -11.74
N TYR A 25 -3.32 -11.47 -11.45
CA TYR A 25 -4.61 -11.43 -12.15
C TYR A 25 -4.72 -10.09 -12.89
N PRO A 26 -4.60 -10.11 -14.24
CA PRO A 26 -4.79 -8.90 -15.03
C PRO A 26 -6.20 -8.32 -14.85
N SER A 27 -6.30 -6.98 -14.80
CA SER A 27 -7.59 -6.31 -14.95
C SER A 27 -8.15 -6.60 -16.33
N THR A 28 -9.43 -6.97 -16.39
CA THR A 28 -10.17 -7.26 -17.62
C THR A 28 -11.23 -6.20 -17.93
N ASN A 29 -11.18 -5.07 -17.21
CA ASN A 29 -12.16 -4.01 -17.37
C ASN A 29 -12.03 -3.35 -18.75
N LYS A 30 -13.13 -3.38 -19.52
CA LYS A 30 -13.20 -2.81 -20.88
C LYS A 30 -13.88 -1.44 -20.93
N ASP A 31 -14.50 -1.02 -19.83
CA ASP A 31 -15.25 0.23 -19.73
C ASP A 31 -14.90 0.92 -18.40
N PRO A 32 -13.65 1.40 -18.26
CA PRO A 32 -13.20 2.08 -17.05
C PRO A 32 -13.90 3.43 -16.87
N LYS A 33 -14.16 3.78 -15.62
CA LYS A 33 -14.81 5.04 -15.24
C LYS A 33 -13.87 6.23 -15.39
N VAL A 34 -12.61 6.07 -14.97
CA VAL A 34 -11.65 7.17 -14.83
C VAL A 34 -10.27 6.86 -15.43
N LEU A 35 -9.83 5.60 -15.37
CA LEU A 35 -8.59 5.20 -16.03
C LEU A 35 -8.80 5.09 -17.53
N THR A 36 -7.76 5.37 -18.30
CA THR A 36 -7.75 5.09 -19.74
C THR A 36 -7.49 3.59 -20.00
N PRO A 37 -7.96 3.04 -21.13
CA PRO A 37 -7.58 1.69 -21.55
C PRO A 37 -6.06 1.47 -21.56
N GLU A 38 -5.29 2.47 -21.99
CA GLU A 38 -3.83 2.43 -22.02
C GLU A 38 -3.21 2.33 -20.62
N GLN A 39 -3.78 3.01 -19.62
CA GLN A 39 -3.36 2.88 -18.22
C GLN A 39 -3.64 1.49 -17.66
N ILE A 40 -4.78 0.87 -18.02
CA ILE A 40 -5.11 -0.50 -17.62
C ILE A 40 -4.15 -1.50 -18.28
N GLU A 41 -3.89 -1.34 -19.57
CA GLU A 41 -2.92 -2.17 -20.29
C GLU A 41 -1.51 -2.01 -19.73
N HIS A 42 -1.11 -0.79 -19.36
CA HIS A 42 0.16 -0.51 -18.69
C HIS A 42 0.22 -1.19 -17.32
N TYR A 43 -0.82 -1.08 -16.47
CA TYR A 43 -0.88 -1.80 -15.19
C TYR A 43 -0.74 -3.31 -15.39
N ASN A 44 -1.46 -3.88 -16.35
CA ASN A 44 -1.37 -5.31 -16.62
C ASN A 44 0.03 -5.73 -17.06
N ARG A 45 0.69 -4.92 -17.88
CA ARG A 45 2.03 -5.23 -18.42
C ARG A 45 3.15 -4.96 -17.42
N GLU A 46 3.12 -3.83 -16.73
CA GLU A 46 4.22 -3.31 -15.90
C GLU A 46 3.98 -3.47 -14.39
N GLY A 47 2.73 -3.67 -13.97
CA GLY A 47 2.33 -3.93 -12.59
C GLY A 47 2.03 -2.69 -11.75
N TYR A 48 2.14 -1.50 -12.35
CA TYR A 48 1.86 -0.21 -11.70
C TYR A 48 1.20 0.81 -12.63
N ILE A 49 0.70 1.90 -12.04
CA ILE A 49 0.34 3.15 -12.74
C ILE A 49 0.88 4.31 -11.91
N HIS A 50 1.61 5.22 -12.54
CA HIS A 50 2.03 6.47 -11.93
C HIS A 50 2.36 7.53 -13.00
N PRO A 51 2.25 8.83 -12.69
CA PRO A 51 1.47 9.43 -11.60
C PRO A 51 -0.03 9.53 -11.94
N ILE A 52 -0.89 9.64 -10.93
CA ILE A 52 -2.30 10.07 -11.08
C ILE A 52 -2.58 11.22 -10.11
N SER A 53 -3.02 12.38 -10.60
CA SER A 53 -3.38 13.52 -9.76
C SER A 53 -4.75 13.34 -9.11
N ILE A 54 -4.82 13.40 -7.77
CA ILE A 54 -6.07 13.22 -7.01
C ILE A 54 -6.42 14.48 -6.24
N PHE A 55 -5.48 14.99 -5.44
CA PHE A 55 -5.69 16.13 -4.56
C PHE A 55 -5.00 17.38 -5.10
N SER A 56 -5.69 18.51 -5.00
CA SER A 56 -5.12 19.83 -5.25
C SER A 56 -4.08 20.20 -4.18
N ALA A 57 -3.28 21.23 -4.45
CA ALA A 57 -2.30 21.76 -3.49
C ALA A 57 -2.93 22.17 -2.14
N GLY A 58 -4.18 22.66 -2.15
CA GLY A 58 -4.91 23.00 -0.93
C GLY A 58 -5.31 21.76 -0.13
N GLU A 59 -5.96 20.79 -0.78
CA GLU A 59 -6.40 19.55 -0.14
C GLU A 59 -5.23 18.75 0.43
N ILE A 60 -4.15 18.58 -0.33
CA ILE A 60 -2.97 17.86 0.19
C ILE A 60 -2.27 18.65 1.29
N GLY A 61 -2.33 19.98 1.27
CA GLY A 61 -1.89 20.83 2.38
C GLY A 61 -2.63 20.51 3.69
N GLU A 62 -3.96 20.37 3.63
CA GLU A 62 -4.78 19.99 4.80
C GLU A 62 -4.52 18.56 5.28
N ILE A 63 -4.25 17.63 4.37
CA ILE A 63 -3.85 16.26 4.71
C ILE A 63 -2.46 16.25 5.37
N ARG A 64 -1.52 17.05 4.86
CA ARG A 64 -0.18 17.21 5.43
C ARG A 64 -0.24 17.77 6.84
N SER A 65 -0.96 18.87 7.06
CA SER A 65 -1.12 19.44 8.40
C SER A 65 -1.74 18.45 9.38
N TYR A 66 -2.75 17.70 8.94
CA TYR A 66 -3.34 16.63 9.76
C TYR A 66 -2.31 15.54 10.12
N PHE A 67 -1.50 15.11 9.16
CA PHE A 67 -0.44 14.13 9.42
C PHE A 67 0.61 14.68 10.39
N ASP A 68 1.00 15.95 10.26
CA ASP A 68 1.98 16.59 11.14
C ASP A 68 1.50 16.55 12.60
N GLU A 69 0.26 16.96 12.86
CA GLU A 69 -0.36 16.88 14.20
C GLU A 69 -0.47 15.44 14.71
N LEU A 70 -0.79 14.49 13.84
CA LEU A 70 -0.87 13.07 14.22
C LEU A 70 0.51 12.52 14.59
N LEU A 71 1.54 12.85 13.80
CA LEU A 71 2.90 12.42 14.04
C LEU A 71 3.44 12.98 15.36
N GLU A 72 3.19 14.27 15.65
CA GLU A 72 3.56 14.88 16.93
C GLU A 72 2.96 14.13 18.13
N ARG A 73 1.66 13.79 18.07
CA ARG A 73 0.99 12.99 19.12
C ARG A 73 1.62 11.60 19.27
N VAL A 74 1.86 10.91 18.16
CA VAL A 74 2.44 9.56 18.17
C VAL A 74 3.85 9.57 18.74
N ILE A 75 4.67 10.58 18.42
CA ILE A 75 6.01 10.74 19.00
C ILE A 75 5.91 11.04 20.51
N ALA A 76 4.97 11.89 20.93
CA ALA A 76 4.75 12.18 22.35
C ALA A 76 4.33 10.94 23.16
N GLU A 77 3.69 9.97 22.51
CA GLU A 77 3.31 8.67 23.10
C GLU A 77 4.43 7.60 23.01
N GLY A 78 5.60 7.96 22.48
CA GLY A 78 6.77 7.09 22.38
C GLY A 78 6.85 6.26 21.09
N GLY A 79 5.99 6.53 20.12
CA GLY A 79 6.07 5.97 18.76
C GLY A 79 7.01 6.76 17.84
N ASP A 80 6.98 6.41 16.56
CA ASP A 80 7.77 7.06 15.52
C ASP A 80 7.00 7.22 14.19
N SER A 81 7.68 7.75 13.17
CA SER A 81 7.14 8.03 11.84
C SER A 81 6.72 6.79 11.03
N TYR A 82 6.94 5.58 11.55
CA TYR A 82 6.55 4.30 10.96
C TYR A 82 5.49 3.56 11.80
N SER A 83 5.15 4.10 12.97
CA SER A 83 4.25 3.47 13.94
C SER A 83 2.76 3.62 13.58
N ILE A 84 2.42 4.44 12.57
CA ILE A 84 1.05 4.81 12.19
C ILE A 84 0.49 3.84 11.15
N SER A 85 0.21 2.61 11.59
CA SER A 85 -0.35 1.52 10.78
C SER A 85 -1.80 1.19 11.14
N SER A 86 -2.54 0.61 10.18
CA SER A 86 -3.98 0.36 10.26
C SER A 86 -4.77 1.60 10.68
N ALA A 87 -4.31 2.77 10.24
CA ALA A 87 -4.76 4.08 10.69
C ALA A 87 -6.24 4.37 10.39
N HIS A 88 -6.80 3.83 9.31
CA HIS A 88 -8.22 3.93 8.95
C HIS A 88 -9.18 3.35 10.01
N LEU A 89 -8.72 2.43 10.86
CA LEU A 89 -9.53 1.88 11.96
C LEU A 89 -9.51 2.77 13.21
N LYS A 90 -8.56 3.71 13.28
CA LYS A 90 -8.32 4.55 14.47
C LYS A 90 -8.60 6.02 14.23
N HIS A 91 -8.69 6.45 12.96
CA HIS A 91 -8.76 7.84 12.58
C HIS A 91 -9.76 8.05 11.43
N GLY A 92 -10.78 8.87 11.68
CA GLY A 92 -11.85 9.13 10.71
C GLY A 92 -11.34 9.79 9.44
N LYS A 93 -10.39 10.73 9.53
CA LYS A 93 -9.80 11.37 8.34
C LYS A 93 -9.03 10.38 7.45
N VAL A 94 -8.40 9.35 8.01
CA VAL A 94 -7.73 8.30 7.21
C VAL A 94 -8.75 7.33 6.63
N TRP A 95 -9.81 7.02 7.37
CA TRP A 95 -10.96 6.28 6.83
C TRP A 95 -11.57 7.03 5.62
N ASP A 96 -11.71 8.36 5.71
CA ASP A 96 -12.26 9.18 4.62
C ASP A 96 -11.37 9.13 3.38
N MET A 97 -10.05 9.23 3.54
CA MET A 97 -9.11 9.08 2.44
C MET A 97 -9.17 7.68 1.81
N LEU A 98 -9.36 6.62 2.62
CA LEU A 98 -9.57 5.26 2.12
C LEU A 98 -10.84 5.13 1.26
N HIS A 99 -11.86 5.96 1.53
CA HIS A 99 -13.14 6.01 0.82
C HIS A 99 -13.24 7.15 -0.21
N ASP A 100 -12.18 7.91 -0.46
CA ASP A 100 -12.23 9.03 -1.41
C ASP A 100 -12.58 8.49 -2.80
N GLN A 101 -13.71 8.95 -3.35
CA GLN A 101 -14.27 8.39 -4.57
C GLN A 101 -13.31 8.50 -5.76
N ARG A 102 -12.43 9.51 -5.79
CA ARG A 102 -11.43 9.67 -6.86
C ARG A 102 -10.42 8.53 -6.83
N ILE A 103 -10.03 8.08 -5.64
CA ILE A 103 -9.15 6.92 -5.46
C ILE A 103 -9.93 5.63 -5.74
N VAL A 104 -11.11 5.48 -5.12
CA VAL A 104 -11.93 4.26 -5.24
C VAL A 104 -12.33 3.99 -6.68
N ASP A 105 -12.61 5.00 -7.50
CA ASP A 105 -12.91 4.82 -8.91
C ASP A 105 -11.70 4.25 -9.68
N CYS A 106 -10.49 4.80 -9.46
CA CYS A 106 -9.25 4.28 -10.05
C CYS A 106 -9.00 2.82 -9.63
N VAL A 107 -9.20 2.51 -8.35
CA VAL A 107 -9.02 1.15 -7.82
C VAL A 107 -10.07 0.20 -8.41
N SER A 108 -11.34 0.62 -8.50
CA SER A 108 -12.43 -0.19 -9.04
C SER A 108 -12.27 -0.49 -10.53
N ASP A 109 -11.60 0.41 -11.27
CA ASP A 109 -11.25 0.17 -12.67
C ASP A 109 -10.24 -0.99 -12.83
N ILE A 110 -9.44 -1.28 -11.81
CA ILE A 110 -8.46 -2.38 -11.79
C ILE A 110 -9.03 -3.65 -11.12
N LEU A 111 -9.61 -3.53 -9.93
CA LEU A 111 -10.05 -4.70 -9.12
C LEU A 111 -11.49 -5.14 -9.44
N GLY A 112 -12.25 -4.35 -10.19
CA GLY A 112 -13.66 -4.58 -10.48
C GLY A 112 -14.59 -3.83 -9.51
N GLN A 113 -15.88 -4.13 -9.59
CA GLN A 113 -16.94 -3.30 -9.00
C GLN A 113 -17.12 -3.46 -7.48
N ASN A 114 -16.59 -4.52 -6.89
CA ASN A 114 -16.73 -4.83 -5.46
C ASN A 114 -15.35 -4.76 -4.81
N VAL A 115 -15.11 -3.70 -4.03
CA VAL A 115 -13.78 -3.42 -3.49
C VAL A 115 -13.87 -3.18 -1.99
N VAL A 116 -12.90 -3.76 -1.28
CA VAL A 116 -12.71 -3.59 0.15
C VAL A 116 -11.38 -2.87 0.37
N GLY A 117 -11.41 -1.77 1.12
CA GLY A 117 -10.22 -1.17 1.71
C GLY A 117 -9.91 -1.89 3.01
N TRP A 118 -8.68 -2.37 3.20
CA TRP A 118 -8.35 -3.24 4.35
C TRP A 118 -7.08 -2.83 5.09
N GLY A 119 -6.30 -1.90 4.54
CA GLY A 119 -5.04 -1.48 5.13
C GLY A 119 -4.77 0.01 4.88
N SER A 120 -4.11 0.65 5.84
CA SER A 120 -3.54 1.97 5.65
C SER A 120 -2.31 2.15 6.53
N HIS A 121 -1.23 2.72 5.99
CA HIS A 121 0.02 2.91 6.74
C HIS A 121 0.79 4.11 6.20
N PHE A 122 1.15 5.05 7.07
CA PHE A 122 2.07 6.11 6.72
C PHE A 122 3.52 5.61 6.70
N PHE A 123 4.22 5.90 5.61
CA PHE A 123 5.65 5.69 5.45
C PHE A 123 6.33 7.04 5.35
N CYS A 124 6.84 7.52 6.49
CA CYS A 124 7.46 8.82 6.60
C CYS A 124 8.96 8.69 6.91
N LYS A 125 9.78 8.96 5.89
CA LYS A 125 11.23 9.06 6.00
C LYS A 125 11.62 10.46 6.45
N MET A 126 12.19 10.57 7.63
CA MET A 126 12.72 11.84 8.13
C MET A 126 14.05 12.15 7.43
N PRO A 127 14.48 13.42 7.37
CA PRO A 127 15.80 13.77 6.86
C PRO A 127 16.90 12.95 7.53
N HIS A 128 17.77 12.32 6.74
CA HIS A 128 18.92 11.54 7.19
C HIS A 128 18.59 10.41 8.18
N ASP A 129 17.40 9.80 8.09
CA ASP A 129 16.98 8.75 9.03
C ASP A 129 17.66 7.39 8.82
N GLY A 130 18.38 7.22 7.71
CA GLY A 130 19.14 6.02 7.35
C GLY A 130 18.30 4.75 7.13
N LYS A 131 16.97 4.83 7.21
CA LYS A 131 16.07 3.68 7.11
C LYS A 131 15.82 3.34 5.66
N THR A 132 15.89 2.07 5.29
CA THR A 132 15.57 1.58 3.94
C THR A 132 14.29 0.73 3.95
N VAL A 133 13.69 0.53 2.78
CA VAL A 133 12.71 -0.52 2.54
C VAL A 133 13.32 -1.44 1.49
N ALA A 134 13.75 -2.63 1.88
CA ALA A 134 14.34 -3.56 0.91
C ALA A 134 13.31 -4.00 -0.13
N TRP A 135 13.80 -4.50 -1.25
CA TRP A 135 12.97 -5.08 -2.30
C TRP A 135 12.11 -6.21 -1.75
N HIS A 136 10.81 -6.08 -1.92
CA HIS A 136 9.83 -7.03 -1.43
C HIS A 136 8.58 -7.05 -2.32
N GLN A 137 7.73 -8.06 -2.10
CA GLN A 137 6.37 -8.08 -2.59
C GLN A 137 5.43 -7.92 -1.39
N ASP A 138 4.41 -7.09 -1.55
CA ASP A 138 3.39 -6.84 -0.53
C ASP A 138 2.68 -8.15 -0.11
N SER A 139 2.35 -8.99 -1.09
CA SER A 139 1.70 -10.31 -0.92
C SER A 139 2.50 -11.29 -0.05
N SER A 140 3.82 -11.10 0.10
CA SER A 140 4.66 -11.91 0.98
C SER A 140 4.30 -11.72 2.45
N TYR A 141 3.72 -10.58 2.82
CA TYR A 141 3.35 -10.25 4.20
C TYR A 141 1.87 -10.51 4.51
N TRP A 142 1.04 -10.63 3.48
CA TRP A 142 -0.40 -10.56 3.62
C TRP A 142 -1.02 -11.97 3.61
N PRO A 143 -1.81 -12.34 4.63
CA PRO A 143 -2.59 -13.58 4.66
C PRO A 143 -3.85 -13.46 3.78
N LEU A 144 -3.68 -13.00 2.53
CA LEU A 144 -4.74 -12.79 1.54
C LEU A 144 -4.61 -13.81 0.40
N THR A 145 -5.74 -14.28 -0.11
CA THR A 145 -5.80 -15.12 -1.31
C THR A 145 -7.17 -15.00 -1.99
N PRO A 146 -7.24 -14.94 -3.34
CA PRO A 146 -6.13 -14.79 -4.29
C PRO A 146 -5.47 -13.40 -4.19
N THR A 147 -4.36 -13.21 -4.92
CA THR A 147 -3.61 -11.94 -5.11
C THR A 147 -4.35 -10.96 -6.04
N LYS A 148 -5.60 -10.67 -5.68
CA LYS A 148 -6.42 -9.60 -6.28
C LYS A 148 -6.45 -8.39 -5.35
N ALA A 149 -5.27 -7.96 -4.90
CA ALA A 149 -5.09 -6.78 -4.09
C ALA A 149 -4.09 -5.82 -4.74
N LEU A 150 -4.21 -4.55 -4.40
CA LEU A 150 -3.27 -3.52 -4.85
C LEU A 150 -3.08 -2.47 -3.77
N THR A 151 -1.93 -1.82 -3.82
CA THR A 151 -1.58 -0.68 -2.97
C THR A 151 -1.72 0.61 -3.76
N VAL A 152 -2.45 1.58 -3.21
CA VAL A 152 -2.39 2.98 -3.61
C VAL A 152 -1.38 3.67 -2.70
N TRP A 153 -0.43 4.39 -3.27
CA TRP A 153 0.58 5.16 -2.55
C TRP A 153 0.35 6.64 -2.82
N LEU A 154 -0.19 7.35 -1.83
CA LEU A 154 -0.48 8.78 -1.90
C LEU A 154 0.71 9.59 -1.38
N ALA A 155 1.28 10.42 -2.25
CA ALA A 155 2.35 11.35 -1.90
C ALA A 155 1.78 12.49 -1.04
N ILE A 156 2.22 12.59 0.22
CA ILE A 156 1.87 13.70 1.11
C ILE A 156 2.86 14.85 0.92
N ASP A 157 4.14 14.52 0.75
CA ASP A 157 5.18 15.46 0.34
C ASP A 157 5.55 15.20 -1.13
N ASP A 158 6.23 16.15 -1.78
CA ASP A 158 6.82 15.90 -3.10
C ASP A 158 7.88 14.81 -3.00
N VAL A 159 7.98 13.99 -4.05
CA VAL A 159 8.81 12.80 -4.12
C VAL A 159 9.60 12.83 -5.42
N ASP A 160 10.92 12.86 -5.29
CA ASP A 160 11.86 12.91 -6.41
C ASP A 160 13.10 12.09 -6.05
N ALA A 161 14.10 12.08 -6.93
CA ALA A 161 15.32 11.30 -6.75
C ALA A 161 16.12 11.68 -5.48
N GLU A 162 15.90 12.86 -4.90
CA GLU A 162 16.71 13.33 -3.77
C GLU A 162 16.24 12.78 -2.43
N ASN A 163 14.93 12.55 -2.25
CA ASN A 163 14.35 12.22 -0.94
C ASN A 163 13.90 10.76 -0.79
N GLY A 164 14.53 9.85 -1.54
CA GLY A 164 14.33 8.40 -1.44
C GLY A 164 12.97 7.97 -1.99
N PRO A 165 12.74 8.09 -3.31
CA PRO A 165 11.50 7.70 -3.93
C PRO A 165 11.31 6.19 -3.81
N MET A 166 10.05 5.74 -3.84
CA MET A 166 9.80 4.31 -4.05
C MET A 166 10.29 3.92 -5.45
N LYS A 167 10.80 2.71 -5.59
CA LYS A 167 11.25 2.13 -6.84
C LYS A 167 10.48 0.86 -7.11
N PHE A 168 10.22 0.58 -8.38
CA PHE A 168 9.59 -0.64 -8.88
C PHE A 168 10.58 -1.44 -9.72
N ILE A 169 10.43 -2.76 -9.78
CA ILE A 169 10.99 -3.58 -10.86
C ILE A 169 9.86 -3.84 -11.86
N SER A 170 9.86 -3.12 -12.98
CA SER A 170 8.78 -3.13 -13.98
C SER A 170 8.54 -4.55 -14.50
N GLY A 171 7.29 -5.02 -14.46
CA GLY A 171 6.91 -6.34 -14.98
C GLY A 171 7.18 -7.53 -14.05
N SER A 172 7.79 -7.31 -12.88
CA SER A 172 8.20 -8.43 -12.01
C SER A 172 7.03 -9.24 -11.44
N HIS A 173 5.83 -8.65 -11.39
CA HIS A 173 4.61 -9.29 -10.89
C HIS A 173 4.18 -10.51 -11.72
N HIS A 174 4.61 -10.59 -12.99
CA HIS A 174 4.35 -11.75 -13.86
C HIS A 174 5.07 -13.02 -13.42
N VAL A 175 6.14 -12.90 -12.61
CA VAL A 175 6.91 -14.04 -12.10
C VAL A 175 6.17 -14.75 -10.96
N GLY A 176 5.10 -14.15 -10.43
CA GLY A 176 4.38 -14.64 -9.25
C GLY A 176 5.13 -14.32 -7.96
N HIS A 177 4.81 -15.05 -6.88
CA HIS A 177 5.46 -14.82 -5.59
C HIS A 177 6.91 -15.34 -5.58
N LEU A 178 7.83 -14.45 -5.21
CA LEU A 178 9.27 -14.69 -5.21
C LEU A 178 9.74 -15.20 -3.85
N THR A 179 10.82 -15.98 -3.88
CA THR A 179 11.55 -16.37 -2.67
C THR A 179 12.32 -15.19 -2.11
N TYR A 180 12.29 -15.02 -0.79
CA TYR A 180 13.07 -14.04 -0.06
C TYR A 180 13.85 -14.72 1.07
N ARG A 181 14.81 -13.98 1.63
CA ARG A 181 15.45 -14.31 2.90
C ARG A 181 15.01 -13.31 3.98
N PRO A 182 15.10 -13.67 5.27
CA PRO A 182 15.01 -12.69 6.34
C PRO A 182 16.07 -11.58 6.19
N SER A 183 15.66 -10.34 6.47
CA SER A 183 16.58 -9.19 6.54
C SER A 183 17.54 -9.34 7.71
N SER A 184 18.81 -8.97 7.53
CA SER A 184 19.78 -8.85 8.62
C SER A 184 19.64 -7.50 9.33
N SER A 185 20.14 -7.43 10.57
CA SER A 185 20.12 -6.19 11.36
C SER A 185 20.95 -5.05 10.75
N HIS A 186 21.87 -5.36 9.83
CA HIS A 186 22.77 -4.38 9.19
C HIS A 186 22.14 -3.71 7.97
N GLU A 187 21.01 -4.20 7.47
CA GLU A 187 20.35 -3.66 6.27
C GLU A 187 19.52 -2.41 6.55
N HIS A 188 19.34 -2.05 7.84
CA HIS A 188 18.51 -0.92 8.29
C HIS A 188 17.11 -0.92 7.66
N ASN A 189 16.62 -2.12 7.30
CA ASN A 189 15.35 -2.33 6.64
C ASN A 189 14.22 -2.19 7.65
N VAL A 190 13.21 -1.38 7.31
CA VAL A 190 12.01 -1.24 8.15
C VAL A 190 11.08 -2.46 8.06
N LEU A 191 11.29 -3.34 7.08
CA LEU A 191 10.63 -4.63 6.94
C LEU A 191 11.59 -5.81 7.20
N ASN A 192 11.06 -7.03 7.30
CA ASN A 192 11.82 -8.21 7.72
C ASN A 192 12.22 -9.16 6.57
N GLN A 193 12.01 -8.80 5.30
CA GLN A 193 12.37 -9.62 4.15
C GLN A 193 13.27 -8.87 3.17
N THR A 194 14.11 -9.62 2.47
CA THR A 194 14.98 -9.13 1.38
C THR A 194 14.98 -10.12 0.22
N ILE A 195 14.84 -9.59 -0.99
CA ILE A 195 15.00 -10.33 -2.23
C ILE A 195 16.36 -9.97 -2.84
N ASP A 196 17.21 -10.99 -3.01
CA ASP A 196 18.55 -10.82 -3.58
C ASP A 196 18.49 -10.75 -5.11
N ASN A 197 19.36 -9.92 -5.70
CA ASN A 197 19.46 -9.70 -7.14
C ASN A 197 18.11 -9.36 -7.83
N PRO A 198 17.35 -8.36 -7.35
CA PRO A 198 16.00 -8.06 -7.83
C PRO A 198 15.98 -7.57 -9.29
N GLU A 199 17.06 -6.93 -9.75
CA GLU A 199 17.26 -6.44 -11.12
C GLU A 199 17.15 -7.54 -12.20
N GLN A 200 17.28 -8.82 -11.83
CA GLN A 200 17.11 -9.92 -12.78
C GLN A 200 15.67 -10.07 -13.27
N TYR A 201 14.69 -9.46 -12.58
CA TYR A 201 13.26 -9.62 -12.85
C TYR A 201 12.66 -8.49 -13.69
N GLY A 202 13.43 -7.45 -14.05
CA GLY A 202 12.96 -6.32 -14.86
C GLY A 202 13.77 -5.05 -14.64
N ASP A 203 13.34 -3.96 -15.28
CA ASP A 203 14.00 -2.65 -15.16
C ASP A 203 13.56 -1.90 -13.91
N VAL A 204 14.49 -1.23 -13.24
CA VAL A 204 14.18 -0.32 -12.11
C VAL A 204 13.55 0.98 -12.61
N ILE A 205 12.41 1.31 -12.04
CA ILE A 205 11.68 2.56 -12.31
C ILE A 205 11.51 3.34 -11.00
N GLU A 206 11.91 4.61 -11.00
CA GLU A 206 11.69 5.50 -9.86
C GLU A 206 10.28 6.10 -9.89
N ASN A 207 9.57 6.03 -8.76
CA ASN A 207 8.23 6.55 -8.60
C ASN A 207 8.26 7.99 -8.09
N HIS A 208 8.50 8.93 -9.01
CA HIS A 208 8.45 10.36 -8.70
C HIS A 208 7.00 10.86 -8.73
N LEU A 209 6.60 11.59 -7.69
CA LEU A 209 5.23 12.05 -7.48
C LEU A 209 5.24 13.46 -6.88
N GLN A 210 4.39 14.34 -7.36
CA GLN A 210 4.07 15.58 -6.66
C GLN A 210 3.09 15.31 -5.51
N ALA A 211 3.13 16.11 -4.45
CA ALA A 211 2.18 16.03 -3.36
C ALA A 211 0.73 16.07 -3.87
N GLY A 212 -0.08 15.11 -3.46
CA GLY A 212 -1.48 14.95 -3.87
C GLY A 212 -1.67 14.01 -5.07
N GLN A 213 -0.57 13.56 -5.68
CA GLN A 213 -0.58 12.48 -6.65
C GLN A 213 -0.51 11.12 -5.96
N ILE A 214 -1.07 10.11 -6.63
CA ILE A 214 -0.95 8.72 -6.26
C ILE A 214 -0.16 7.94 -7.30
N SER A 215 0.40 6.82 -6.85
CA SER A 215 0.69 5.67 -7.71
C SER A 215 -0.15 4.48 -7.24
N MET A 216 -0.34 3.50 -8.11
CA MET A 216 -0.99 2.23 -7.77
C MET A 216 -0.11 1.09 -8.22
N HIS A 217 0.06 0.05 -7.42
CA HIS A 217 0.86 -1.12 -7.77
C HIS A 217 0.25 -2.42 -7.26
N SER A 218 0.46 -3.50 -8.02
CA SER A 218 0.05 -4.86 -7.64
C SER A 218 0.76 -5.30 -6.36
N ASP A 219 0.06 -6.09 -5.55
CA ASP A 219 0.60 -6.78 -4.38
C ASP A 219 1.74 -7.78 -4.70
N LEU A 220 1.96 -8.11 -5.98
CA LEU A 220 3.05 -8.94 -6.49
C LEU A 220 4.16 -8.12 -7.17
N LEU A 221 4.03 -6.80 -7.30
CA LEU A 221 5.11 -6.00 -7.90
C LEU A 221 6.26 -5.86 -6.90
N LEU A 222 7.48 -6.13 -7.36
CA LEU A 222 8.69 -5.86 -6.56
C LEU A 222 8.86 -4.37 -6.40
N HIS A 223 8.97 -3.94 -5.15
CA HIS A 223 9.22 -2.54 -4.84
C HIS A 223 10.06 -2.37 -3.59
N GLY A 224 10.69 -1.21 -3.48
CA GLY A 224 11.58 -0.85 -2.38
C GLY A 224 11.81 0.66 -2.34
N SER A 225 12.56 1.14 -1.37
CA SER A 225 13.03 2.53 -1.35
C SER A 225 14.30 2.67 -0.55
N ASP A 226 15.23 3.48 -1.04
CA ASP A 226 16.49 3.79 -0.37
C ASP A 226 16.28 4.69 0.86
N ALA A 227 17.35 4.96 1.59
CA ALA A 227 17.34 5.95 2.66
C ALA A 227 17.03 7.36 2.12
N ASN A 228 16.51 8.22 3.00
CA ASN A 228 16.35 9.63 2.68
C ASN A 228 17.57 10.40 3.20
N ASP A 229 18.52 10.66 2.31
CA ASP A 229 19.75 11.41 2.61
C ASP A 229 19.62 12.92 2.32
N SER A 230 18.40 13.40 2.10
CA SER A 230 18.11 14.83 1.88
C SER A 230 17.73 15.55 3.17
N ASP A 231 17.67 16.88 3.09
CA ASP A 231 17.17 17.74 4.18
C ASP A 231 15.64 17.86 4.22
N ARG A 232 14.93 17.22 3.28
CA ARG A 232 13.46 17.25 3.18
C ARG A 232 12.89 15.95 3.70
N ARG A 233 11.78 16.02 4.42
CA ARG A 233 10.97 14.85 4.75
C ARG A 233 10.35 14.27 3.47
N ARG A 234 10.18 12.94 3.45
CA ARG A 234 9.32 12.25 2.47
C ARG A 234 8.25 11.46 3.19
N CYS A 235 7.01 11.94 3.14
CA CYS A 235 5.85 11.24 3.68
C CYS A 235 4.89 10.77 2.58
N ALA A 236 4.37 9.56 2.77
CA ALA A 236 3.28 9.03 1.98
C ALA A 236 2.34 8.16 2.81
N LEU A 237 1.09 8.10 2.38
CA LEU A 237 0.09 7.20 2.91
C LEU A 237 -0.15 6.05 1.93
N THR A 238 0.11 4.83 2.37
CA THR A 238 -0.36 3.64 1.66
C THR A 238 -1.81 3.38 2.04
N LEU A 239 -2.65 3.11 1.05
CA LEU A 239 -4.03 2.66 1.17
C LEU A 239 -4.14 1.34 0.40
N ARG A 240 -4.60 0.28 1.06
CA ARG A 240 -4.56 -1.07 0.51
C ARG A 240 -5.97 -1.58 0.26
N TYR A 241 -6.17 -2.08 -0.94
CA TYR A 241 -7.47 -2.51 -1.43
C TYR A 241 -7.40 -3.95 -1.93
N ALA A 242 -8.54 -4.63 -1.92
CA ALA A 242 -8.70 -5.96 -2.48
C ALA A 242 -10.07 -6.09 -3.14
N ALA A 243 -10.17 -6.94 -4.16
CA ALA A 243 -11.46 -7.37 -4.66
C ALA A 243 -12.24 -8.06 -3.53
N ALA A 244 -13.55 -7.84 -3.44
CA ALA A 244 -14.35 -8.33 -2.31
C ALA A 244 -14.39 -9.88 -2.21
N ASP A 245 -14.06 -10.59 -3.29
CA ASP A 245 -13.94 -12.06 -3.31
C ASP A 245 -12.63 -12.60 -2.71
N VAL A 246 -11.66 -11.73 -2.39
CA VAL A 246 -10.43 -12.09 -1.66
C VAL A 246 -10.75 -12.53 -0.24
N LYS A 247 -10.13 -13.62 0.19
CA LYS A 247 -10.19 -14.13 1.56
C LYS A 247 -8.97 -13.71 2.34
N ALA A 248 -9.23 -12.96 3.40
CA ALA A 248 -8.25 -12.68 4.45
C ALA A 248 -8.31 -13.73 5.56
N HIS A 249 -7.14 -14.23 5.95
CA HIS A 249 -6.92 -15.18 7.04
C HIS A 249 -6.30 -14.49 8.26
N LEU A 250 -6.05 -15.25 9.34
CA LEU A 250 -5.41 -14.76 10.57
C LEU A 250 -6.10 -13.52 11.17
N GLY A 251 -7.43 -13.45 11.02
CA GLY A 251 -8.26 -12.35 11.53
C GLY A 251 -8.13 -11.02 10.76
N TRP A 252 -7.38 -10.97 9.65
CA TRP A 252 -7.20 -9.73 8.87
C TRP A 252 -8.49 -9.26 8.18
N ASN A 253 -9.47 -10.15 8.01
CA ASN A 253 -10.80 -9.77 7.57
C ASN A 253 -11.48 -8.76 8.52
N GLY A 254 -11.06 -8.74 9.79
CA GLY A 254 -11.44 -7.79 10.81
C GLY A 254 -11.05 -6.34 10.51
N LYS A 255 -10.17 -6.08 9.54
CA LYS A 255 -9.75 -4.73 9.15
C LYS A 255 -10.57 -4.15 7.99
N GLY A 256 -11.15 -5.03 7.17
CA GLY A 256 -11.77 -4.62 5.91
C GLY A 256 -13.01 -3.76 6.09
N VAL A 257 -13.14 -2.77 5.22
CA VAL A 257 -14.30 -1.91 5.02
C VAL A 257 -14.66 -1.86 3.55
N LEU A 258 -15.92 -2.13 3.22
CA LEU A 258 -16.43 -2.07 1.85
C LEU A 258 -16.42 -0.61 1.36
N VAL A 259 -15.62 -0.33 0.34
CA VAL A 259 -15.48 1.03 -0.22
C VAL A 259 -16.36 1.25 -1.45
N CYS A 260 -16.69 0.18 -2.19
CA CYS A 260 -17.70 0.22 -3.25
C CYS A 260 -18.28 -1.17 -3.55
N GLY A 261 -19.48 -1.20 -4.14
CA GLY A 261 -20.16 -2.43 -4.55
C GLY A 261 -20.73 -3.20 -3.37
N GLU A 262 -20.54 -4.52 -3.36
CA GLU A 262 -21.11 -5.44 -2.36
C GLU A 262 -20.10 -6.53 -1.93
N ASP A 263 -20.04 -6.85 -0.63
CA ASP A 263 -19.46 -8.12 -0.14
C ASP A 263 -20.57 -9.15 0.06
N LYS A 264 -20.86 -9.93 -0.98
CA LYS A 264 -21.90 -10.98 -0.94
C LYS A 264 -21.60 -12.11 0.03
N SER A 265 -20.32 -12.28 0.39
CA SER A 265 -19.91 -13.36 1.30
C SER A 265 -20.04 -12.98 2.77
N GLY A 266 -20.15 -11.68 3.08
CA GLY A 266 -20.13 -11.17 4.45
C GLY A 266 -18.84 -11.51 5.21
N HIS A 267 -17.72 -11.64 4.49
CA HIS A 267 -16.43 -12.05 5.04
C HIS A 267 -15.75 -10.91 5.79
N TRP A 268 -15.89 -9.69 5.27
CA TRP A 268 -15.21 -8.50 5.78
C TRP A 268 -16.02 -7.84 6.90
N ALA A 269 -15.34 -7.39 7.94
CA ALA A 269 -16.01 -6.90 9.16
C ALA A 269 -16.79 -5.61 8.97
N ASN A 270 -16.42 -4.78 7.99
CA ASN A 270 -17.09 -3.51 7.68
C ASN A 270 -17.23 -2.59 8.91
N ASN A 271 -16.10 -2.36 9.60
CA ASN A 271 -16.06 -1.46 10.74
C ASN A 271 -16.56 -0.06 10.37
N PRO A 272 -17.33 0.61 11.24
CA PRO A 272 -17.78 1.97 10.99
C PRO A 272 -16.59 2.95 10.96
N ARG A 273 -16.80 4.09 10.30
CA ARG A 273 -15.87 5.21 10.34
C ARG A 273 -15.60 5.64 11.80
N PRO A 274 -14.32 5.79 12.23
CA PRO A 274 -14.00 6.36 13.54
C PRO A 274 -14.53 7.79 13.68
N GLU A 275 -14.83 8.22 14.91
CA GLU A 275 -15.45 9.53 15.18
C GLU A 275 -14.46 10.71 15.12
N ASN A 276 -13.15 10.43 15.24
CA ASN A 276 -12.07 11.41 15.39
C ASN A 276 -11.40 11.86 14.09
#